data_AF-A0A1G2BQ26-F1
#
_entry.id   AF-A0A1G2BQ26-F1
#
_cell.length_a   1.000
_cell.length_b   1.000
_cell.length_c   1.000
_cell.angle_alpha   90.00
_cell.angle_beta   90.00
_cell.angle_gamma   90.00
#
_symmetry.space_group_name_H-M   'P 1'
#
loop_
_entity.id
_entity.type
_entity.pdbx_description
1 polymer ?
#
loop_
_entity_poly.entity_id
_entity_poly.type
_entity_poly.pdbx_seq_one_letter_code
_entity_poly.pdbx_strand_id
1 'polypeptide(L)'
;MKKYGDELKSKAIRLRKKGLSYNEIKKQIPVAKSTLSLWLKGVSLKLEHRQRLYTKQIKSLSLGAQSQKARRSREVDKIIKSAEEEIKIPLSPTALRLFGAALYWAEGSKGKRFEITNSDPYLILFMAKWLKRVFGIDGINLKARLNIYPQQNEREIKRFWSALTGIPAASFGKSYIKPLSKNYKKNNLYYGTIRIEVPRGTDMNYRVFGWIKAVMSEFKPKLDITQKKWQHLLNNPRPLNLE
;
A
#
# COMPACT_ATOMS: atom_id res chain seq x y z
N MET A 1 -46.40 -41.66 13.87
CA MET A 1 -45.29 -40.70 13.63
C MET A 1 -43.99 -41.33 13.08
N LYS A 2 -43.55 -42.53 13.52
CA LYS A 2 -42.31 -43.18 13.03
C LYS A 2 -42.25 -43.39 11.49
N LYS A 3 -43.36 -43.84 10.89
CA LYS A 3 -43.47 -44.19 9.46
C LYS A 3 -43.12 -43.04 8.50
N TYR A 4 -43.54 -41.81 8.85
CA TYR A 4 -43.28 -40.61 8.03
C TYR A 4 -41.79 -40.22 8.02
N GLY A 5 -41.08 -40.42 9.14
CA GLY A 5 -39.64 -40.16 9.22
C GLY A 5 -38.82 -41.14 8.39
N ASP A 6 -39.21 -42.41 8.37
CA ASP A 6 -38.50 -43.47 7.64
C ASP A 6 -38.66 -43.35 6.11
N GLU A 7 -39.82 -42.90 5.64
CA GLU A 7 -40.05 -42.58 4.22
C GLU A 7 -39.20 -41.40 3.74
N LEU A 8 -39.15 -40.31 4.53
CA LEU A 8 -38.33 -39.15 4.21
C LEU A 8 -36.83 -39.49 4.25
N LYS A 9 -36.41 -40.33 5.19
CA LYS A 9 -35.03 -40.84 5.27
C LYS A 9 -34.67 -41.67 4.04
N SER A 10 -35.54 -42.58 3.63
CA SER A 10 -35.35 -43.40 2.43
C SER A 10 -35.27 -42.55 1.16
N LYS A 11 -36.15 -41.54 1.05
CA LYS A 11 -36.11 -40.56 -0.05
C LYS A 11 -34.79 -39.77 -0.05
N ALA A 12 -34.32 -39.33 1.12
CA ALA A 12 -33.05 -38.60 1.26
C ALA A 12 -31.85 -39.46 0.82
N ILE A 13 -31.80 -40.74 1.20
CA ILE A 13 -30.74 -41.66 0.80
C ILE A 13 -30.73 -41.86 -0.72
N ARG A 14 -31.90 -42.03 -1.35
CA ARG A 14 -32.02 -42.16 -2.81
C ARG A 14 -31.52 -40.91 -3.53
N LEU A 15 -31.91 -39.73 -3.07
CA LEU A 15 -31.44 -38.46 -3.62
C LEU A 15 -29.93 -38.27 -3.43
N ARG A 16 -29.40 -38.67 -2.28
CA ARG A 16 -27.96 -38.62 -2.01
C ARG A 16 -27.20 -39.55 -2.95
N LYS A 17 -27.64 -40.79 -3.16
CA LYS A 17 -27.04 -41.74 -4.11
C LYS A 17 -27.07 -41.24 -5.56
N LYS A 18 -28.06 -40.43 -5.94
CA LYS A 18 -28.12 -39.71 -7.23
C LYS A 18 -27.14 -38.51 -7.33
N GLY A 19 -26.33 -38.27 -6.31
CA GLY A 19 -25.28 -37.26 -6.33
C GLY A 19 -25.68 -35.86 -5.82
N LEU A 20 -26.87 -35.69 -5.22
CA LEU A 20 -27.30 -34.40 -4.68
C LEU A 20 -26.57 -34.06 -3.38
N SER A 21 -26.27 -32.78 -3.18
CA SER A 21 -25.75 -32.21 -1.92
C SER A 21 -26.84 -32.09 -0.87
N TYR A 22 -26.46 -31.91 0.40
CA TYR A 22 -27.43 -31.78 1.50
C TYR A 22 -28.35 -30.55 1.31
N ASN A 23 -27.82 -29.46 0.74
CA ASN A 23 -28.62 -28.27 0.42
C ASN A 23 -29.61 -28.54 -0.73
N GLU A 24 -29.22 -29.33 -1.74
CA GLU A 24 -30.12 -29.73 -2.84
C GLU A 24 -31.22 -30.67 -2.34
N ILE A 25 -30.90 -31.59 -1.42
CA ILE A 25 -31.87 -32.50 -0.80
C ILE A 25 -32.84 -31.73 0.11
N LYS A 26 -32.34 -30.77 0.90
CA LYS A 26 -33.16 -29.92 1.78
C LYS A 26 -34.25 -29.15 1.01
N LYS A 27 -33.99 -28.77 -0.25
CA LYS A 27 -35.01 -28.12 -1.10
C LYS A 27 -36.16 -29.04 -1.48
N GLN A 28 -35.97 -30.37 -1.40
CA GLN A 28 -36.96 -31.38 -1.82
C GLN A 28 -37.59 -32.14 -0.65
N ILE A 29 -37.01 -32.01 0.55
CA ILE A 29 -37.45 -32.70 1.77
C ILE A 29 -37.49 -31.68 2.91
N PRO A 30 -38.66 -31.46 3.54
CA PRO A 30 -38.85 -30.45 4.57
C PRO A 30 -38.30 -30.92 5.94
N VAL A 31 -36.99 -31.15 6.03
CA VAL A 31 -36.30 -31.54 7.26
C VAL A 31 -35.11 -30.62 7.54
N ALA A 32 -34.72 -30.52 8.81
CA ALA A 32 -33.56 -29.75 9.19
C ALA A 32 -32.26 -30.33 8.58
N LYS A 33 -31.28 -29.44 8.36
CA LYS A 33 -29.97 -29.85 7.79
C LYS A 33 -29.22 -30.79 8.74
N SER A 34 -29.36 -30.59 10.05
CA SER A 34 -28.84 -31.49 11.09
C SER A 34 -29.38 -32.91 10.93
N THR A 35 -30.68 -33.05 10.68
CA THR A 35 -31.35 -34.34 10.42
C THR A 35 -30.80 -35.03 9.17
N LEU A 36 -30.66 -34.29 8.05
CA LEU A 36 -30.04 -34.84 6.83
C LEU A 36 -28.59 -35.28 7.06
N SER A 37 -27.83 -34.52 7.85
CA SER A 37 -26.44 -34.87 8.17
C SER A 37 -26.36 -36.18 8.94
N LEU A 38 -27.26 -36.40 9.91
CA LEU A 38 -27.34 -37.64 10.67
C LEU A 38 -27.71 -38.83 9.77
N TRP A 39 -28.73 -38.68 8.93
CA TRP A 39 -29.23 -39.75 8.07
C TRP A 39 -28.27 -40.15 6.94
N LEU A 40 -27.51 -39.19 6.42
CA LEU A 40 -26.68 -39.38 5.23
C LEU A 40 -25.19 -39.60 5.54
N LYS A 41 -24.79 -39.55 6.82
CA LYS A 41 -23.39 -39.67 7.27
C LYS A 41 -22.66 -40.89 6.68
N GLY A 42 -23.36 -42.03 6.58
CA GLY A 42 -22.80 -43.29 6.07
C GLY A 42 -23.02 -43.55 4.56
N VAL A 43 -23.65 -42.64 3.82
CA VAL A 43 -24.00 -42.88 2.41
C VAL A 43 -22.79 -42.56 1.52
N SER A 44 -22.20 -43.59 0.92
CA SER A 44 -21.13 -43.45 -0.07
C SER A 44 -21.66 -42.82 -1.37
N LEU A 45 -20.86 -41.93 -1.95
CA LEU A 45 -21.12 -41.33 -3.25
C LEU A 45 -20.18 -41.92 -4.30
N LYS A 46 -20.68 -42.08 -5.52
CA LYS A 46 -19.84 -42.34 -6.69
C LYS A 46 -18.82 -41.20 -6.90
N LEU A 47 -17.66 -41.55 -7.46
CA LEU A 47 -16.53 -40.64 -7.68
C LEU A 47 -16.95 -39.38 -8.48
N GLU A 48 -17.69 -39.57 -9.57
CA GLU A 48 -18.19 -38.50 -10.44
C GLU A 48 -19.03 -37.46 -9.68
N HIS A 49 -19.91 -37.93 -8.78
CA HIS A 49 -20.75 -37.06 -7.97
C HIS A 49 -19.93 -36.29 -6.92
N ARG A 50 -18.89 -36.90 -6.35
CA ARG A 50 -17.96 -36.21 -5.44
C ARG A 50 -17.20 -35.11 -6.19
N GLN A 51 -16.67 -35.41 -7.38
CA GLN A 51 -15.96 -34.45 -8.22
C GLN A 51 -16.84 -33.25 -8.61
N ARG A 52 -18.10 -33.49 -9.01
CA ARG A 52 -19.07 -32.41 -9.30
C ARG A 52 -19.27 -31.49 -8.10
N LEU A 53 -19.48 -32.06 -6.91
CA LEU A 53 -19.73 -31.30 -5.68
C LEU A 53 -18.49 -30.52 -5.24
N TYR A 54 -17.31 -31.12 -5.33
CA TYR A 54 -16.04 -30.46 -5.04
C TYR A 54 -15.78 -29.29 -6.00
N THR A 55 -15.97 -29.49 -7.31
CA THR A 55 -15.82 -28.45 -8.34
C THR A 55 -16.77 -27.28 -8.09
N LYS A 56 -18.03 -27.56 -7.75
CA LYS A 56 -19.03 -26.54 -7.40
C LYS A 56 -18.63 -25.74 -6.15
N GLN A 57 -18.05 -26.40 -5.14
CA GLN A 57 -17.54 -25.77 -3.94
C GLN A 57 -16.34 -24.85 -4.24
N ILE A 58 -15.35 -25.35 -4.99
CA ILE A 58 -14.19 -24.56 -5.45
C ILE A 58 -14.65 -23.33 -6.25
N LYS A 59 -15.58 -23.51 -7.19
CA LYS A 59 -16.15 -22.42 -7.99
C LYS A 59 -16.84 -21.39 -7.09
N SER A 60 -17.66 -21.82 -6.12
CA SER A 60 -18.31 -20.91 -5.17
C SER A 60 -17.33 -20.14 -4.29
N LEU A 61 -16.25 -20.77 -3.83
CA LEU A 61 -15.20 -20.12 -3.05
C LEU A 61 -14.45 -19.08 -3.89
N SER A 62 -14.12 -19.42 -5.15
CA SER A 62 -13.45 -18.51 -6.08
C SER A 62 -14.32 -17.30 -6.43
N LEU A 63 -15.61 -17.50 -6.72
CA LEU A 63 -16.56 -16.43 -7.04
C LEU A 63 -16.82 -15.53 -5.82
N GLY A 64 -16.92 -16.10 -4.62
CA GLY A 64 -17.09 -15.33 -3.39
C GLY A 64 -15.93 -14.38 -3.13
N ALA A 65 -14.68 -14.86 -3.25
CA ALA A 65 -13.49 -14.03 -3.09
C ALA A 65 -13.39 -12.92 -4.16
N GLN A 66 -13.66 -13.26 -5.43
CA GLN A 66 -13.66 -12.29 -6.52
C GLN A 66 -14.78 -11.24 -6.37
N SER A 67 -15.97 -11.66 -5.94
CA SER A 67 -17.10 -10.77 -5.65
C SER A 67 -16.80 -9.82 -4.50
N GLN A 68 -16.19 -10.30 -3.41
CA GLN A 68 -15.80 -9.44 -2.29
C GLN A 68 -14.69 -8.46 -2.68
N LYS A 69 -13.70 -8.89 -3.48
CA LYS A 69 -12.66 -8.01 -4.00
C LYS A 69 -13.23 -6.92 -4.89
N ALA A 70 -14.11 -7.27 -5.83
CA ALA A 70 -14.77 -6.32 -6.73
C ALA A 70 -15.67 -5.35 -5.95
N ARG A 71 -16.43 -5.84 -4.96
CA ARG A 71 -17.25 -5.02 -4.08
C ARG A 71 -16.38 -4.03 -3.29
N ARG A 72 -15.30 -4.52 -2.67
CA ARG A 72 -14.37 -3.67 -1.92
C ARG A 72 -13.69 -2.65 -2.81
N SER A 73 -13.32 -3.01 -4.05
CA SER A 73 -12.77 -2.05 -5.02
C SER A 73 -13.74 -0.90 -5.24
N ARG A 74 -15.00 -1.19 -5.56
CA ARG A 74 -16.03 -0.14 -5.75
C ARG A 74 -16.26 0.69 -4.50
N GLU A 75 -16.20 0.09 -3.32
CA GLU A 75 -16.29 0.83 -2.05
C GLU A 75 -15.10 1.78 -1.88
N VAL A 76 -13.88 1.31 -2.15
CA VAL A 76 -12.66 2.13 -2.09
C VAL A 76 -12.73 3.27 -3.11
N ASP A 77 -13.16 3.00 -4.34
CA ASP A 77 -13.31 4.02 -5.39
C ASP A 77 -14.31 5.12 -4.96
N LYS A 78 -15.43 4.72 -4.32
CA LYS A 78 -16.40 5.67 -3.77
C LYS A 78 -15.82 6.50 -2.63
N ILE A 79 -15.08 5.87 -1.71
CA ILE A 79 -14.43 6.58 -0.59
C ILE A 79 -13.43 7.60 -1.14
N ILE A 80 -12.58 7.20 -2.08
CA ILE A 80 -11.58 8.09 -2.70
C ILE A 80 -12.29 9.26 -3.39
N LYS A 81 -13.28 9.00 -4.23
CA LYS A 81 -14.02 10.05 -4.95
C LYS A 81 -14.71 11.04 -4.00
N SER A 82 -15.34 10.53 -2.94
CA SER A 82 -15.96 11.38 -1.92
C SER A 82 -14.91 12.25 -1.22
N ALA A 83 -13.75 11.69 -0.88
CA ALA A 83 -12.67 12.42 -0.21
C ALA A 83 -11.98 13.45 -1.14
N GLU A 84 -11.94 13.21 -2.45
CA GLU A 84 -11.45 14.19 -3.43
C GLU A 84 -12.28 15.48 -3.41
N GLU A 85 -13.60 15.37 -3.19
CA GLU A 85 -14.52 16.52 -3.12
C GLU A 85 -14.33 17.36 -1.83
N GLU A 86 -13.70 16.79 -0.78
CA GLU A 86 -13.40 17.49 0.48
C GLU A 86 -12.26 18.51 0.32
N ILE A 87 -11.39 18.34 -0.68
CA ILE A 87 -10.20 19.17 -0.88
C ILE A 87 -10.40 20.12 -2.06
N LYS A 88 -10.43 21.43 -1.76
CA LYS A 88 -10.50 22.47 -2.79
C LYS A 88 -9.12 22.73 -3.40
N ILE A 89 -9.07 22.73 -4.74
CA ILE A 89 -7.91 23.13 -5.53
C ILE A 89 -8.20 24.45 -6.29
N PRO A 90 -7.18 25.31 -6.51
CA PRO A 90 -5.80 25.19 -6.07
C PRO A 90 -5.64 25.34 -4.55
N LEU A 91 -4.63 24.69 -3.98
CA LEU A 91 -4.30 24.86 -2.56
C LEU A 91 -3.99 26.32 -2.25
N SER A 92 -4.42 26.80 -1.08
CA SER A 92 -4.03 28.12 -0.59
C SER A 92 -2.50 28.22 -0.45
N PRO A 93 -1.91 29.42 -0.51
CA PRO A 93 -0.46 29.59 -0.37
C PRO A 93 0.10 28.96 0.92
N THR A 94 -0.64 29.06 2.02
CA THR A 94 -0.26 28.45 3.31
C THR A 94 -0.35 26.93 3.26
N ALA A 95 -1.44 26.37 2.73
CA ALA A 95 -1.60 24.92 2.60
C ALA A 95 -0.52 24.32 1.69
N LEU A 96 -0.25 24.95 0.54
CA LEU A 96 0.81 24.51 -0.37
C LEU A 96 2.19 24.54 0.31
N ARG A 97 2.51 25.61 1.04
CA ARG A 97 3.77 25.73 1.78
C ARG A 97 3.93 24.61 2.81
N LEU A 98 2.91 24.38 3.64
CA LEU A 98 2.96 23.37 4.70
C LEU A 98 2.93 21.95 4.15
N PHE A 99 2.16 21.69 3.09
CA PHE A 99 2.11 20.36 2.48
C PHE A 99 3.48 19.94 1.93
N GLY A 100 4.18 20.82 1.21
CA GLY A 100 5.54 20.53 0.75
C GLY A 100 6.57 20.52 1.88
N ALA A 101 6.40 21.32 2.94
CA ALA A 101 7.25 21.23 4.13
C ALA A 101 7.10 19.88 4.84
N ALA A 102 5.88 19.37 4.98
CA ALA A 102 5.60 18.06 5.57
C ALA A 102 6.16 16.91 4.72
N LEU A 103 6.01 16.97 3.40
CA LEU A 103 6.63 15.99 2.49
C LEU A 103 8.14 16.02 2.57
N TYR A 104 8.75 17.21 2.60
CA TYR A 104 10.19 17.33 2.79
C TYR A 104 10.64 16.82 4.17
N TRP A 105 9.84 16.98 5.22
CA TRP A 105 10.14 16.42 6.53
C TRP A 105 10.16 14.89 6.52
N ALA A 106 9.28 14.26 5.73
CA ALA A 106 9.16 12.81 5.61
C ALA A 106 10.20 12.18 4.67
N GLU A 107 10.41 12.79 3.50
CA GLU A 107 11.16 12.21 2.37
C GLU A 107 12.46 12.97 2.04
N GLY A 108 12.66 14.13 2.68
CA GLY A 108 13.82 14.98 2.48
C GLY A 108 15.04 14.54 3.29
N SER A 109 16.15 15.19 2.98
CA SER A 109 17.42 14.97 3.65
C SER A 109 17.39 15.50 5.10
N LYS A 110 17.87 14.68 6.03
CA LYS A 110 18.13 15.10 7.43
C LYS A 110 19.44 15.89 7.59
N GLY A 111 20.24 15.99 6.54
CA GLY A 111 21.51 16.69 6.54
C GLY A 111 21.36 18.18 6.20
N LYS A 112 22.48 18.86 5.94
CA LYS A 112 22.50 20.28 5.57
C LYS A 112 22.02 20.53 4.14
N ARG A 113 22.08 19.52 3.26
CA ARG A 113 21.69 19.67 1.85
C ARG A 113 20.18 19.59 1.68
N PHE A 114 19.65 20.37 0.75
CA PHE A 114 18.27 20.27 0.32
C PHE A 114 18.15 19.19 -0.75
N GLU A 115 17.89 17.96 -0.31
CA GLU A 115 17.75 16.80 -1.18
C GLU A 115 16.42 16.09 -0.88
N ILE A 116 15.76 15.59 -1.91
CA ILE A 116 14.61 14.69 -1.77
C ILE A 116 14.81 13.48 -2.68
N THR A 117 14.51 12.29 -2.18
CA THR A 117 14.72 11.03 -2.91
C THR A 117 13.47 10.18 -2.87
N ASN A 118 12.85 9.93 -4.02
CA ASN A 118 11.65 9.08 -4.10
C ASN A 118 11.52 8.45 -5.50
N SER A 119 10.70 7.41 -5.62
CA SER A 119 10.41 6.73 -6.89
C SER A 119 9.02 7.04 -7.45
N ASP A 120 8.13 7.66 -6.67
CA ASP A 120 6.80 8.04 -7.08
C ASP A 120 6.85 9.30 -7.98
N PRO A 121 6.41 9.22 -9.25
CA PRO A 121 6.37 10.36 -10.16
C PRO A 121 5.51 11.53 -9.66
N TYR A 122 4.39 11.27 -8.97
CA TYR A 122 3.51 12.34 -8.48
C TYR A 122 4.19 13.15 -7.39
N LEU A 123 4.85 12.48 -6.44
CA LEU A 123 5.57 13.15 -5.35
C LEU A 123 6.72 13.98 -5.91
N ILE A 124 7.53 13.40 -6.80
CA ILE A 124 8.67 14.10 -7.40
C ILE A 124 8.22 15.31 -8.23
N LEU A 125 7.18 15.16 -9.07
CA LEU A 125 6.62 16.26 -9.84
C LEU A 125 6.08 17.36 -8.92
N PHE A 126 5.33 16.99 -7.87
CA PHE A 126 4.83 17.94 -6.89
C PHE A 126 5.99 18.73 -6.27
N MET A 127 7.04 18.06 -5.82
CA MET A 127 8.18 18.70 -5.16
C MET A 127 8.94 19.64 -6.10
N ALA A 128 9.14 19.26 -7.37
CA ALA A 128 9.73 20.15 -8.37
C ALA A 128 8.87 21.42 -8.59
N LYS A 129 7.54 21.26 -8.73
CA LYS A 129 6.61 22.39 -8.87
C LYS A 129 6.48 23.22 -7.60
N TRP A 130 6.63 22.61 -6.43
CA TRP A 130 6.59 23.27 -5.13
C TRP A 130 7.83 24.13 -4.92
N LEU A 131 9.02 23.62 -5.26
CA LEU A 131 10.26 24.41 -5.28
C LEU A 131 10.14 25.66 -6.16
N LYS A 132 9.56 25.51 -7.36
CA LYS A 132 9.27 26.67 -8.22
C LYS A 132 8.30 27.65 -7.56
N ARG A 133 7.18 27.18 -7.03
CA ARG A 133 6.11 28.04 -6.50
C ARG A 133 6.45 28.70 -5.16
N VAL A 134 7.23 28.05 -4.30
CA VAL A 134 7.52 28.52 -2.94
C VAL A 134 8.89 29.21 -2.85
N PHE A 135 9.85 28.78 -3.65
CA PHE A 135 11.23 29.29 -3.61
C PHE A 135 11.70 29.91 -4.93
N GLY A 136 10.91 29.88 -6.00
CA GLY A 136 11.31 30.41 -7.30
C GLY A 136 12.38 29.57 -8.00
N ILE A 137 12.57 28.31 -7.61
CA ILE A 137 13.60 27.44 -8.19
C ILE A 137 13.03 26.58 -9.31
N ASP A 138 13.40 26.91 -10.54
CA ASP A 138 13.10 26.11 -11.73
C ASP A 138 13.95 24.84 -11.85
N GLY A 139 13.43 23.85 -12.57
CA GLY A 139 14.10 22.57 -12.83
C GLY A 139 15.50 22.70 -13.44
N ILE A 140 15.73 23.74 -14.26
CA ILE A 140 17.04 24.07 -14.83
C ILE A 140 18.12 24.29 -13.76
N ASN A 141 17.74 24.78 -12.58
CA ASN A 141 18.63 25.09 -11.46
C ASN A 141 18.81 23.92 -10.50
N LEU A 142 18.16 22.77 -10.75
CA LEU A 142 18.25 21.59 -9.92
C LEU A 142 19.29 20.60 -10.47
N LYS A 143 19.81 19.77 -9.57
CA LYS A 143 20.64 18.60 -9.93
C LYS A 143 19.88 17.32 -9.62
N ALA A 144 20.18 16.26 -10.36
CA ALA A 144 19.58 14.96 -10.14
C ALA A 144 20.63 13.84 -10.10
N ARG A 145 20.32 12.77 -9.38
CA ARG A 145 21.02 11.48 -9.46
C ARG A 145 19.99 10.36 -9.44
N LEU A 146 20.30 9.26 -10.12
CA LEU A 146 19.43 8.08 -10.14
C LEU A 146 20.04 6.96 -9.32
N ASN A 147 19.18 6.20 -8.64
CA ASN A 147 19.50 4.88 -8.13
C ASN A 147 18.71 3.87 -8.97
N ILE A 148 19.41 3.05 -9.73
CA ILE A 148 18.84 2.10 -10.69
C ILE A 148 19.43 0.70 -10.51
N TYR A 149 18.82 -0.27 -11.16
CA TYR A 149 19.28 -1.65 -11.20
C TYR A 149 19.97 -1.98 -12.53
N PRO A 150 20.84 -3.00 -12.58
CA PRO A 150 21.68 -3.30 -13.75
C PRO A 150 20.89 -3.55 -15.04
N GLN A 151 19.68 -4.07 -14.94
CA GLN A 151 18.81 -4.36 -16.09
C GLN A 151 18.06 -3.13 -16.64
N GLN A 152 18.20 -1.96 -16.01
CA GLN A 152 17.46 -0.77 -16.40
C GLN A 152 18.26 0.11 -17.35
N ASN A 153 17.55 0.72 -18.32
CA ASN A 153 18.14 1.66 -19.25
C ASN A 153 18.27 3.06 -18.61
N GLU A 154 19.48 3.40 -18.15
CA GLU A 154 19.77 4.70 -17.52
C GLU A 154 19.35 5.89 -18.39
N ARG A 155 19.59 5.81 -19.71
CA ARG A 155 19.31 6.91 -20.64
C ARG A 155 17.81 7.18 -20.75
N GLU A 156 17.00 6.13 -20.83
CA GLU A 156 15.53 6.25 -20.86
C GLU A 156 14.99 6.80 -19.55
N ILE A 157 15.51 6.33 -18.42
CA ILE A 157 15.09 6.80 -17.10
C ILE A 157 15.46 8.28 -16.89
N LYS A 158 16.66 8.71 -17.31
CA LYS A 158 17.04 10.14 -17.29
C LYS A 158 16.09 10.97 -18.16
N ARG A 159 15.75 10.50 -19.36
CA ARG A 159 14.79 11.19 -20.25
C ARG A 159 13.41 11.32 -19.60
N PHE A 160 12.90 10.24 -18.99
CA PHE A 160 11.63 10.26 -18.27
C PHE A 160 11.61 11.32 -17.17
N TRP A 161 12.58 11.28 -16.25
CA TRP A 161 12.63 12.24 -15.15
C TRP A 161 12.91 13.67 -15.62
N SER A 162 13.75 13.85 -16.63
CA SER A 162 14.03 15.15 -17.23
C SER A 162 12.76 15.78 -17.79
N ALA A 163 11.98 15.02 -18.57
CA ALA A 163 10.71 15.49 -19.12
C ALA A 163 9.68 15.81 -18.01
N LEU A 164 9.60 14.97 -16.97
CA LEU A 164 8.66 15.17 -15.87
C LEU A 164 8.99 16.41 -15.03
N THR A 165 10.27 16.62 -14.71
CA THR A 165 10.71 17.61 -13.71
C THR A 165 11.20 18.92 -14.31
N GLY A 166 11.56 18.92 -15.60
CA GLY A 166 12.25 20.03 -16.26
C GLY A 166 13.74 20.13 -15.90
N ILE A 167 14.31 19.13 -15.21
CA ILE A 167 15.75 19.06 -14.94
C ILE A 167 16.47 18.63 -16.22
N PRO A 168 17.44 19.38 -16.75
CA PRO A 168 18.18 18.99 -17.95
C PRO A 168 18.92 17.68 -17.74
N ALA A 169 18.95 16.82 -18.77
CA ALA A 169 19.71 15.56 -18.73
C ALA A 169 21.21 15.79 -18.36
N ALA A 170 21.79 16.92 -18.75
CA ALA A 170 23.15 17.33 -18.39
C ALA A 170 23.35 17.60 -16.89
N SER A 171 22.28 17.94 -16.17
CA SER A 171 22.28 18.15 -14.71
C SER A 171 22.15 16.84 -13.92
N PHE A 172 22.05 15.69 -14.60
CA PHE A 172 22.07 14.38 -13.95
C PHE A 172 23.50 13.92 -13.75
N GLY A 173 23.89 13.75 -12.48
CA GLY A 173 25.18 13.17 -12.12
C GLY A 173 25.28 11.67 -12.42
N LYS A 174 26.40 11.07 -12.01
CA LYS A 174 26.61 9.62 -12.09
C LYS A 174 25.50 8.88 -11.34
N SER A 175 24.84 7.94 -12.01
CA SER A 175 23.83 7.08 -11.39
C SER A 175 24.49 6.02 -10.52
N TYR A 176 23.82 5.69 -9.42
CA TYR A 176 24.18 4.54 -8.60
C TYR A 176 23.49 3.29 -9.16
N ILE A 177 24.29 2.32 -9.60
CA ILE A 177 23.80 1.02 -10.05
C ILE A 177 23.90 0.06 -8.87
N LYS A 178 22.74 -0.38 -8.37
CA LYS A 178 22.67 -1.29 -7.22
C LYS A 178 23.18 -2.69 -7.62
N PRO A 179 24.10 -3.29 -6.86
CA PRO A 179 24.63 -4.61 -7.19
C PRO A 179 23.54 -5.69 -7.12
N LEU A 180 23.70 -6.74 -7.93
CA LEU A 180 22.82 -7.90 -7.92
C LEU A 180 22.90 -8.60 -6.55
N SER A 181 21.76 -8.90 -5.94
CA SER A 181 21.68 -9.72 -4.72
C SER A 181 20.83 -10.97 -4.98
N LYS A 182 21.19 -12.09 -4.33
CA LYS A 182 20.53 -13.40 -4.50
C LYS A 182 19.02 -13.38 -4.19
N ASN A 183 18.56 -12.38 -3.42
CA ASN A 183 17.15 -12.18 -3.04
C ASN A 183 16.53 -10.99 -3.76
N TYR A 184 16.71 -10.88 -5.08
CA TYR A 184 16.07 -9.84 -5.86
C TYR A 184 14.54 -10.04 -5.85
N LYS A 185 13.84 -9.34 -4.95
CA LYS A 185 12.41 -9.12 -5.12
C LYS A 185 12.25 -8.42 -6.46
N LYS A 186 11.37 -8.91 -7.34
CA LYS A 186 10.95 -8.24 -8.61
C LYS A 186 10.24 -6.92 -8.34
N ASN A 187 10.80 -6.06 -7.49
CA ASN A 187 10.30 -4.73 -7.26
C ASN A 187 10.79 -3.89 -8.42
N ASN A 188 10.00 -3.90 -9.50
CA ASN A 188 10.26 -3.14 -10.70
C ASN A 188 9.87 -1.69 -10.44
N LEU A 189 10.73 -0.95 -9.75
CA LEU A 189 10.67 0.51 -9.83
C LEU A 189 11.00 0.86 -11.29
N TYR A 190 9.97 0.95 -12.14
CA TYR A 190 10.12 1.09 -13.59
C TYR A 190 11.09 2.19 -13.99
N TYR A 191 11.08 3.30 -13.25
CA TYR A 191 11.94 4.46 -13.45
C TYR A 191 13.02 4.64 -12.37
N GLY A 192 13.31 3.58 -11.61
CA GLY A 192 14.24 3.63 -10.48
C GLY A 192 13.80 4.63 -9.40
N THR A 193 14.76 5.11 -8.62
CA THR A 193 14.56 6.20 -7.65
C THR A 193 15.38 7.41 -8.10
N ILE A 194 14.76 8.58 -8.11
CA ILE A 194 15.46 9.84 -8.38
C ILE A 194 15.72 10.57 -7.07
N ARG A 195 16.92 11.13 -6.96
CA ARG A 195 17.27 12.15 -5.99
C ARG A 195 17.33 13.49 -6.70
N ILE A 196 16.55 14.46 -6.22
CA ILE A 196 16.63 15.86 -6.62
C ILE A 196 17.39 16.62 -5.54
N GLU A 197 18.33 17.46 -5.96
CA GLU A 197 19.16 18.31 -5.10
C GLU A 197 18.98 19.78 -5.54
N VAL A 198 18.75 20.66 -4.57
CA VAL A 198 18.83 22.12 -4.78
C VAL A 198 20.26 22.56 -4.44
N PRO A 199 21.07 22.97 -5.44
CA PRO A 199 22.41 23.48 -5.19
C PRO A 199 22.37 24.68 -4.23
N ARG A 200 23.27 24.70 -3.24
CA ARG A 200 23.32 25.75 -2.21
C ARG A 200 21.99 25.93 -1.44
N GLY A 201 21.16 24.89 -1.35
CA GLY A 201 19.84 24.94 -0.70
C GLY A 201 19.82 24.92 0.83
N THR A 202 20.96 25.14 1.52
CA THR A 202 21.05 25.04 2.98
C THR A 202 20.07 25.99 3.70
N ASP A 203 19.97 27.24 3.26
CA ASP A 203 19.06 28.21 3.88
C ASP A 203 17.60 27.83 3.66
N MET A 204 17.27 27.27 2.48
CA MET A 204 15.94 26.74 2.19
C MET A 204 15.59 25.59 3.13
N ASN A 205 16.56 24.74 3.43
CA ASN A 205 16.40 23.62 4.36
C ASN A 205 16.05 24.14 5.77
N TYR A 206 16.80 25.14 6.25
CA TYR A 206 16.50 25.80 7.52
C TYR A 206 15.15 26.51 7.53
N ARG A 207 14.75 27.15 6.43
CA ARG A 207 13.40 27.76 6.32
C ARG A 207 12.30 26.72 6.44
N VAL A 208 12.44 25.56 5.80
CA VAL A 208 11.48 24.45 5.93
C VAL A 208 11.43 23.93 7.37
N PHE A 209 12.59 23.72 8.00
CA PHE A 209 12.64 23.35 9.42
C PHE A 209 11.98 24.40 10.33
N GLY A 210 12.14 25.68 10.03
CA GLY A 210 11.46 26.77 10.74
C GLY A 210 9.94 26.65 10.66
N TRP A 211 9.39 26.38 9.46
CA TRP A 211 7.94 26.17 9.28
C TRP A 211 7.45 24.94 10.04
N ILE A 212 8.17 23.83 9.98
CA ILE A 212 7.81 22.61 10.72
C ILE A 212 7.84 22.89 12.22
N LYS A 213 8.88 23.57 12.73
CA LYS A 213 8.99 23.95 14.14
C LYS A 213 7.82 24.83 14.59
N ALA A 214 7.36 25.74 13.75
CA ALA A 214 6.20 26.58 14.04
C ALA A 214 4.90 25.76 14.13
N VAL A 215 4.68 24.78 13.24
CA VAL A 215 3.52 23.87 13.35
C VAL A 215 3.63 22.96 14.58
N MET A 216 4.84 22.50 14.88
CA MET A 216 5.10 21.58 16.00
C MET A 216 5.15 22.26 17.37
N SER A 217 5.10 23.59 17.44
CA SER A 217 5.25 24.31 18.71
C SER A 217 4.14 23.96 19.70
N GLU A 218 2.95 23.60 19.21
CA GLU A 218 1.83 23.11 20.02
C GLU A 218 2.19 21.83 20.79
N PHE A 219 3.02 20.95 20.21
CA PHE A 219 3.42 19.68 20.82
C PHE A 219 4.67 19.80 21.71
N LYS A 220 5.36 20.95 21.69
CA LYS A 220 6.65 21.16 22.34
C LYS A 220 6.64 20.82 23.84
N PRO A 221 5.64 21.21 24.66
CA PRO A 221 5.64 20.88 26.08
C PRO A 221 5.66 19.37 26.35
N LYS A 222 4.93 18.59 25.55
CA LYS A 222 4.85 17.11 25.67
C LYS A 222 6.13 16.44 25.16
N LEU A 223 6.72 16.98 24.11
CA LEU A 223 7.99 16.51 23.54
C LEU A 223 9.17 16.80 24.48
N ASP A 224 9.24 17.96 25.10
CA ASP A 224 10.34 18.31 26.02
C ASP A 224 10.39 17.37 27.23
N ILE A 225 9.23 16.99 27.78
CA ILE A 225 9.13 15.99 28.86
C ILE A 225 9.63 14.62 28.39
N THR A 226 9.19 14.20 27.20
CA THR A 226 9.54 12.89 26.63
C THR A 226 11.01 12.82 26.24
N GLN A 227 11.56 13.91 25.69
CA GLN A 227 12.94 14.00 25.26
C GLN A 227 13.90 14.08 26.45
N LYS A 228 13.53 14.76 27.53
CA LYS A 228 14.26 14.68 28.82
C LYS A 228 14.31 13.24 29.35
N LYS A 229 13.18 12.53 29.33
CA LYS A 229 13.13 11.10 29.70
C LYS A 229 14.00 10.23 28.78
N TRP A 230 13.95 10.47 27.47
CA TRP A 230 14.74 9.73 26.49
C TRP A 230 16.24 9.97 26.64
N GLN A 231 16.67 11.23 26.82
CA GLN A 231 18.07 11.58 27.08
C GLN A 231 18.56 10.97 28.41
N HIS A 232 17.73 10.96 29.45
CA HIS A 232 18.04 10.26 30.70
C HIS A 232 18.25 8.75 30.49
N LEU A 233 17.42 8.11 29.65
CA LEU A 233 17.57 6.69 29.29
C LEU A 233 18.78 6.39 28.40
N LEU A 234 19.26 7.36 27.61
CA LEU A 234 20.48 7.22 26.81
C LEU A 234 21.75 7.38 27.65
N ASN A 235 21.68 8.22 28.69
CA ASN A 235 22.82 8.52 29.56
C ASN A 235 22.97 7.54 30.74
N ASN A 236 21.94 6.75 31.05
CA ASN A 236 22.04 5.66 32.01
C ASN A 236 22.32 4.34 31.27
N PRO A 237 23.49 3.71 31.47
CA PRO A 237 23.74 2.39 30.91
C PRO A 237 22.70 1.41 31.44
N ARG A 238 22.09 0.61 30.56
CA ARG A 238 21.22 -0.49 30.98
C ARG A 238 22.05 -1.43 31.85
N PRO A 239 21.54 -1.89 33.01
CA PRO A 239 22.24 -2.91 33.78
C PRO A 239 22.47 -4.10 32.84
N LEU A 240 23.74 -4.49 32.68
CA LEU A 240 24.10 -5.75 32.07
C LEU A 240 23.55 -6.82 33.01
N ASN A 241 22.47 -7.48 32.61
CA ASN A 241 22.04 -8.71 33.25
C ASN A 241 23.12 -9.74 32.91
N LEU A 242 24.11 -9.87 33.77
CA LEU A 242 25.03 -11.00 33.78
C LEU A 242 24.25 -12.14 34.43
N GLU A 243 23.79 -13.08 33.60
CA GLU A 243 23.34 -14.42 34.05
C GLU A 243 24.53 -15.27 34.47
#